data_AF-A0A0C4FEG7-F1
#
_entry.id   AF-A0A0C4FEG7-F1
#
_cell.length_a   1.000
_cell.length_b   1.000
_cell.length_c   1.000
_cell.angle_alpha   90.00
_cell.angle_beta   90.00
_cell.angle_gamma   90.00
#
_symmetry.space_group_name_H-M   'P 1'
#
loop_
_entity.id
_entity.type
_entity.pdbx_description
1 polymer ?
#
loop_
_entity_poly.entity_id
_entity_poly.type
_entity_poly.pdbx_seq_one_letter_code
_entity_poly.pdbx_strand_id
1 'polypeptide(L)'
;MIWTDNKSQVPAGRKVGTVTFGGFTYDVWHTNGYTAYVSQVTQKSGTMPLASFFTDMVNRGWAPKATTWQVDYGVEVVSTGNTKQRFSFNNFAIPGEPDPTNPGAATVGGRPRVSG
;
A
#
# COMPACT_ATOMS: atom_id res chain seq x y z
N MET A 1 -4.49 -1.95 -4.21
CA MET A 1 -3.21 -1.29 -4.56
C MET A 1 -3.12 0.08 -3.91
N ILE A 2 -1.92 0.55 -3.59
CA ILE A 2 -1.68 1.91 -3.11
C ILE A 2 -0.68 2.55 -4.07
N TRP A 3 -1.11 3.57 -4.82
CA TRP A 3 -0.32 4.22 -5.86
C TRP A 3 0.22 5.54 -5.34
N THR A 4 1.53 5.61 -5.16
CA THR A 4 2.23 6.79 -4.62
C THR A 4 2.78 7.71 -5.70
N ASP A 5 2.99 7.19 -6.91
CA ASP A 5 3.23 7.92 -8.16
C ASP A 5 2.53 7.12 -9.26
N ASN A 6 1.76 7.78 -10.12
CA ASN A 6 1.01 7.13 -11.19
C ASN A 6 1.30 7.68 -12.59
N LYS A 7 2.10 8.75 -12.75
CA LYS A 7 2.33 9.41 -14.05
C LYS A 7 1.06 9.61 -14.88
N SER A 8 0.00 10.09 -14.23
CA SER A 8 -1.32 10.33 -14.83
C SER A 8 -2.06 9.07 -15.32
N GLN A 9 -1.56 7.87 -14.98
CA GLN A 9 -2.32 6.64 -15.16
C GLN A 9 -3.50 6.59 -14.20
N VAL A 10 -4.58 5.95 -14.64
CA VAL A 10 -5.83 5.86 -13.88
C VAL A 10 -6.09 4.40 -13.54
N PRO A 11 -6.40 4.06 -12.29
CA PRO A 11 -6.77 2.69 -11.93
C PRO A 11 -8.05 2.24 -12.63
N ALA A 12 -8.25 0.92 -12.71
CA ALA A 12 -9.53 0.37 -13.13
C ALA A 12 -10.67 0.75 -12.18
N GLY A 13 -11.89 0.82 -12.72
CA GLY A 13 -13.11 1.12 -11.97
C GLY A 13 -13.45 2.61 -11.99
N ARG A 14 -14.03 3.10 -10.88
CA ARG A 14 -14.41 4.51 -10.72
C ARG A 14 -13.91 5.06 -9.39
N LYS A 15 -13.66 6.37 -9.34
CA LYS A 15 -13.45 7.09 -8.09
C LYS A 15 -14.74 7.07 -7.26
N VAL A 16 -14.62 6.66 -6.00
CA VAL A 16 -15.74 6.48 -5.05
C VAL A 16 -15.61 7.34 -3.79
N GLY A 17 -14.51 8.08 -3.65
CA GLY A 17 -14.30 9.02 -2.57
C GLY A 17 -12.83 9.34 -2.34
N THR A 18 -12.54 9.82 -1.14
CA THR A 18 -11.19 10.12 -0.66
C THR A 18 -11.00 9.63 0.77
N VAL A 19 -9.76 9.37 1.15
CA VAL A 19 -9.33 9.06 2.52
C VAL A 19 -8.04 9.80 2.84
N THR A 20 -7.76 10.08 4.11
CA THR A 20 -6.51 10.71 4.55
C THR A 20 -5.81 9.81 5.56
N PHE A 21 -4.64 9.30 5.18
CA PHE A 21 -3.83 8.39 6.01
C PHE A 21 -2.37 8.84 6.00
N GLY A 22 -1.71 8.81 7.17
CA GLY A 22 -0.30 9.18 7.29
C GLY A 22 0.02 10.61 6.83
N GLY A 23 -0.97 11.52 6.89
CA GLY A 23 -0.83 12.90 6.43
C GLY A 23 -1.05 13.12 4.93
N PHE A 24 -1.38 12.08 4.17
CA PHE A 24 -1.64 12.19 2.73
C PHE A 24 -3.08 11.85 2.38
N THR A 25 -3.64 12.60 1.43
CA THR A 25 -4.97 12.33 0.87
C THR A 25 -4.86 11.43 -0.36
N TYR A 26 -5.69 10.39 -0.39
CA TYR A 26 -5.78 9.42 -1.48
C TYR A 26 -7.18 9.44 -2.08
N ASP A 27 -7.25 9.44 -3.40
CA ASP A 27 -8.46 9.11 -4.14
C ASP A 27 -8.71 7.60 -4.05
N VAL A 28 -9.92 7.20 -3.63
CA VAL A 28 -10.31 5.80 -3.55
C VAL A 28 -11.00 5.42 -4.86
N TRP A 29 -10.45 4.42 -5.55
CA TRP A 29 -10.98 3.82 -6.77
C TRP A 29 -11.42 2.39 -6.49
N HIS A 30 -12.57 1.99 -7.03
CA HIS A 30 -13.10 0.66 -6.81
C HIS A 30 -13.86 0.10 -8.02
N THR A 31 -13.71 -1.21 -8.21
CA THR A 31 -14.55 -2.09 -9.02
C THR A 31 -14.59 -3.47 -8.36
N ASN A 32 -15.44 -4.38 -8.83
CA ASN A 32 -15.55 -5.71 -8.23
C ASN A 32 -14.18 -6.41 -8.19
N GLY A 33 -13.74 -6.82 -7.00
CA GLY A 33 -12.47 -7.50 -6.77
C GLY A 33 -11.22 -6.61 -6.81
N TYR A 34 -11.35 -5.29 -6.98
CA TYR A 34 -10.20 -4.38 -7.06
C TYR A 34 -10.45 -3.04 -6.37
N THR A 35 -9.53 -2.67 -5.48
CA THR A 35 -9.50 -1.35 -4.83
C THR A 35 -8.12 -0.74 -5.02
N ALA A 36 -8.07 0.54 -5.40
CA ALA A 36 -6.86 1.34 -5.46
C ALA A 36 -6.99 2.64 -4.67
N TYR A 37 -5.93 2.98 -3.95
CA TYR A 37 -5.77 4.26 -3.27
C TYR A 37 -4.70 5.05 -4.01
N VAL A 38 -5.08 6.13 -4.70
CA VAL A 38 -4.16 6.94 -5.50
C VAL A 38 -3.85 8.22 -4.75
N SER A 39 -2.58 8.41 -4.38
CA SER A 39 -2.15 9.63 -3.71
C SER A 39 -2.40 10.84 -4.61
N GLN A 40 -2.95 11.91 -4.04
CA GLN A 40 -3.16 13.17 -4.76
C GLN A 40 -1.85 13.94 -4.99
N VAL A 41 -0.77 13.55 -4.29
CA VAL A 41 0.58 14.09 -4.45
C VAL A 41 1.59 12.97 -4.65
N THR A 42 2.65 13.19 -5.44
CA THR A 42 3.70 12.18 -5.61
C THR A 42 4.46 11.93 -4.30
N GLN A 43 4.54 10.66 -3.87
CA GLN A 43 5.32 10.22 -2.71
C GLN A 43 6.42 9.25 -3.16
N LYS A 44 7.68 9.65 -3.05
CA LYS A 44 8.84 8.81 -3.45
C LYS A 44 9.54 8.10 -2.28
N SER A 45 9.15 8.45 -1.06
CA SER A 45 9.68 7.90 0.19
C SER A 45 8.68 8.18 1.31
N GLY A 46 8.85 7.49 2.45
CA GLY A 46 8.05 7.71 3.65
C GLY A 46 7.61 6.42 4.31
N THR A 47 6.77 6.56 5.34
CA THR A 47 6.14 5.46 6.07
C THR A 47 4.69 5.35 5.63
N MET A 48 4.25 4.15 5.27
CA MET A 48 2.89 3.89 4.81
C MET A 48 2.10 3.13 5.88
N PRO A 49 1.01 3.69 6.44
CA PRO A 49 0.22 3.04 7.49
C PRO A 49 -0.70 1.96 6.89
N LEU A 50 -0.15 0.79 6.53
CA LEU A 50 -0.88 -0.29 5.83
C LEU A 50 -2.18 -0.69 6.55
N ALA A 51 -2.18 -0.71 7.88
CA ALA A 51 -3.36 -1.03 8.68
C ALA A 51 -4.56 -0.12 8.35
N SER A 52 -4.35 1.18 8.15
CA SER A 52 -5.44 2.12 7.84
C SER A 52 -6.12 1.80 6.51
N PHE A 53 -5.34 1.39 5.50
CA PHE A 53 -5.89 1.02 4.19
C PHE A 53 -6.70 -0.29 4.25
N PHE A 54 -6.25 -1.26 5.03
CA PHE A 54 -7.01 -2.50 5.26
C PHE A 54 -8.30 -2.24 6.04
N THR A 55 -8.23 -1.42 7.10
CA THR A 55 -9.42 -1.02 7.88
C THR A 55 -10.45 -0.30 7.00
N ASP A 56 -10.04 0.57 6.09
CA ASP A 56 -10.97 1.20 5.15
C ASP A 56 -11.67 0.17 4.24
N MET A 57 -10.94 -0.83 3.70
CA MET A 57 -11.56 -1.91 2.93
C MET A 57 -12.56 -2.73 3.75
N VAL A 58 -12.25 -3.01 5.02
CA VAL A 58 -13.15 -3.72 5.94
C VAL A 58 -14.41 -2.90 6.20
N ASN A 59 -14.26 -1.62 6.54
CA ASN A 59 -15.38 -0.72 6.85
C ASN A 59 -16.33 -0.56 5.67
N ARG A 60 -15.79 -0.62 4.45
CA ARG A 60 -16.57 -0.54 3.21
C ARG A 60 -17.18 -1.88 2.78
N GLY A 61 -16.85 -2.97 3.47
CA GLY A 61 -17.30 -4.32 3.13
C GLY A 61 -16.65 -4.90 1.88
N TRP A 62 -15.48 -4.38 1.47
CA TRP A 62 -14.75 -4.82 0.28
C TRP A 62 -13.57 -5.74 0.58
N ALA A 63 -13.21 -5.87 1.86
CA ALA A 63 -12.16 -6.79 2.27
C ALA A 63 -12.54 -8.25 1.92
N PRO A 64 -11.67 -8.99 1.23
CA PRO A 64 -11.92 -10.40 0.96
C PRO A 64 -11.91 -11.21 2.26
N LYS A 65 -12.66 -12.32 2.29
CA LYS A 65 -12.61 -13.31 3.38
C LYS A 65 -11.37 -14.20 3.22
N ALA A 66 -10.18 -13.60 3.35
CA ALA A 66 -8.90 -14.26 3.17
C ALA A 66 -7.84 -13.64 4.10
N THR A 67 -6.77 -14.39 4.36
CA THR A 67 -5.58 -13.87 5.03
C THR A 67 -4.69 -13.12 4.04
N THR A 68 -4.13 -12.00 4.47
CA THR A 68 -3.06 -11.31 3.72
C THR A 68 -1.73 -11.85 4.20
N TRP A 69 -0.91 -12.39 3.29
CA TRP A 69 0.40 -12.96 3.63
C TRP A 69 1.55 -12.30 2.85
N GLN A 70 1.25 -11.33 1.99
CA GLN A 70 2.22 -10.67 1.13
C GLN A 70 1.92 -9.17 1.04
N VAL A 71 2.98 -8.37 1.00
CA VAL A 71 2.96 -6.96 0.61
C VAL A 71 3.94 -6.81 -0.53
N ASP A 72 3.41 -6.49 -1.71
CA ASP A 72 4.21 -6.22 -2.89
C ASP A 72 4.51 -4.73 -3.01
N TYR A 73 5.76 -4.42 -3.36
CA TYR A 73 6.22 -3.05 -3.59
C TYR A 73 7.06 -2.99 -4.87
N GLY A 74 6.70 -2.09 -5.78
CA GLY A 74 7.35 -2.00 -7.08
C GLY A 74 6.78 -0.89 -7.96
N VAL A 75 7.21 -0.88 -9.23
CA VAL A 75 6.66 -0.02 -10.28
C VAL A 75 5.94 -0.89 -11.30
N GLU A 76 4.68 -0.57 -11.57
CA GLU A 76 3.95 -1.10 -12.72
C GLU A 76 4.24 -0.22 -13.93
N VAL A 77 4.79 -0.81 -15.01
CA VAL A 77 5.17 -0.07 -16.22
C VAL A 77 4.15 -0.31 -17.32
N VAL A 78 3.28 0.68 -17.55
CA VAL A 78 2.35 0.68 -18.70
C VAL A 78 3.05 1.19 -19.96
N SER A 79 3.76 2.32 -19.83
CA SER A 79 4.54 2.92 -20.91
C SER A 79 5.66 3.77 -20.34
N THR A 80 6.81 3.76 -21.01
CA THR A 80 7.91 4.70 -20.77
C THR A 80 8.07 5.70 -21.92
N GLY A 81 7.12 5.72 -22.86
CA GLY A 81 7.22 6.53 -24.09
C GLY A 81 8.42 6.12 -24.95
N ASN A 82 8.72 4.82 -25.03
CA ASN A 82 9.92 4.26 -25.69
C ASN A 82 11.25 4.77 -25.12
N THR A 83 11.27 5.31 -23.91
CA THR A 83 12.52 5.71 -23.24
C THR A 83 12.96 4.66 -22.23
N LYS A 84 14.28 4.49 -22.08
CA LYS A 84 14.84 3.63 -21.05
C LYS A 84 14.66 4.30 -19.69
N GLN A 85 14.07 3.58 -18.75
CA GLN A 85 13.88 4.04 -17.37
C GLN A 85 14.57 3.08 -16.41
N ARG A 86 15.07 3.62 -15.29
CA ARG A 86 15.61 2.84 -14.17
C ARG A 86 14.88 3.27 -12.91
N PHE A 87 14.36 2.28 -12.19
CA PHE A 87 13.79 2.47 -10.87
C PHE A 87 14.75 1.88 -9.85
N SER A 88 14.92 2.57 -8.74
CA SER A 88 15.78 2.13 -7.65
C SER A 88 14.99 2.23 -6.35
N PHE A 89 14.99 1.14 -5.61
CA PHE A 89 14.36 1.03 -4.32
C PHE A 89 15.45 0.79 -3.29
N ASN A 90 15.41 1.57 -2.22
CA ASN A 90 16.34 1.47 -1.11
C ASN A 90 15.55 1.60 0.20
N ASN A 91 16.09 1.04 1.27
CA ASN A 91 15.56 1.16 2.62
C ASN A 91 14.08 0.72 2.75
N PHE A 92 13.67 -0.29 1.97
CA PHE A 92 12.36 -0.92 2.14
C PHE A 92 12.40 -1.86 3.35
N ALA A 93 11.49 -1.64 4.29
CA ALA A 93 11.31 -2.48 5.46
C ALA A 93 9.82 -2.52 5.83
N ILE A 94 9.39 -3.68 6.33
CA ILE A 94 8.12 -3.84 7.03
C ILE A 94 8.48 -4.13 8.47
N PRO A 95 8.59 -3.11 9.34
CA PRO A 95 8.76 -3.35 10.75
C PRO A 95 7.49 -4.04 11.28
N GLY A 96 7.65 -4.97 12.22
CA GLY A 96 6.48 -5.38 13.02
C GLY A 96 5.85 -4.17 13.70
N GLU A 97 4.55 -4.24 14.01
CA GLU A 97 3.96 -3.33 14.98
C GLU A 97 4.82 -3.36 16.26
N PRO A 98 5.13 -2.21 16.87
CA PRO A 98 5.72 -2.20 18.21
C PRO A 98 4.81 -3.02 19.12
N ASP A 99 5.39 -3.94 19.89
CA ASP A 99 4.66 -4.60 20.96
C ASP A 99 4.10 -3.50 21.88
N PRO A 100 2.78 -3.37 22.07
CA PRO A 100 2.20 -2.32 22.91
C PRO A 100 2.63 -2.45 24.38
N THR A 101 3.19 -3.60 24.77
CA THR A 101 3.79 -3.85 26.09
C THR A 101 5.30 -3.64 26.13
N ASN A 102 5.97 -3.47 24.97
CA ASN A 102 7.40 -3.22 24.86
C ASN A 102 7.78 -2.38 23.62
N PRO A 103 7.55 -1.06 23.66
CA PRO A 103 7.72 -0.16 22.51
C PRO A 103 9.19 0.02 22.05
N GLY A 104 10.17 -0.52 22.78
CA GLY A 104 11.59 -0.50 22.40
C GLY A 104 12.01 -1.63 21.45
N ALA A 105 11.16 -2.65 21.25
CA ALA A 105 11.47 -3.81 20.42
C ALA A 105 10.92 -3.63 18.99
N ALA A 106 11.58 -2.82 18.16
CA ALA A 106 11.35 -2.87 16.72
C ALA A 106 11.81 -4.23 16.20
N THR A 107 10.86 -5.13 15.95
CA THR A 107 11.17 -6.47 15.43
C THR A 107 11.50 -6.35 13.94
N VAL A 108 12.80 -6.24 13.63
CA VAL A 108 13.29 -6.43 12.27
C VAL A 108 13.23 -7.93 11.97
N GLY A 109 12.28 -8.34 11.13
CA GLY A 109 12.32 -9.60 10.37
C GLY A 109 12.42 -10.89 11.20
N GLY A 110 11.38 -11.23 11.95
CA GLY A 110 11.20 -12.59 12.46
C GLY A 110 10.49 -13.47 11.43
N ARG A 111 11.14 -14.53 10.96
CA ARG A 111 10.50 -15.59 10.15
C ARG A 111 9.23 -16.11 10.85
N PRO A 112 8.17 -16.50 10.13
CA PRO A 112 7.02 -17.15 10.74
C PRO A 112 7.49 -18.43 11.44
N ARG A 113 7.31 -18.52 12.76
CA ARG A 113 7.29 -19.83 13.44
C ARG A 113 5.99 -20.50 13.02
N VAL A 114 6.08 -21.48 12.12
CA VAL A 114 5.03 -22.45 11.91
C VAL A 114 5.23 -23.54 12.95
N SER A 115 4.39 -23.56 13.98
CA SER A 115 4.22 -24.74 14.84
C SER A 115 3.12 -25.60 14.22
N GLY A 116 3.52 -26.75 13.69
CA GLY A 116 2.62 -27.89 13.47
C GLY A 116 2.49 -28.74 14.73
#